data_AF-A0AAV4STB6-F1
#
_entry.id   AF-A0AAV4STB6-F1
#
_cell.length_a   1.000
_cell.length_b   1.000
_cell.length_c   1.000
_cell.angle_alpha   90.00
_cell.angle_beta   90.00
_cell.angle_gamma   90.00
#
_symmetry.space_group_name_H-M   'P 1'
#
loop_
_entity.id
_entity.type
_entity.pdbx_description
1 polymer ?
#
loop_
_entity_poly.entity_id
_entity_poly.type
_entity_poly.pdbx_seq_one_letter_code
_entity_poly.pdbx_strand_id
1 'polypeptide(L)'
;MAYSCTHDQVVTVPYHSISSPKSRFAVLNNHHSYFILVDNGTVGKYGAEIALRKRLEKYISQQKIYTRKSLFGSIRHNNYQSY
;
A
#
# COMPACT_ATOMS: atom_id res chain seq x y z
N MET A 1 -18.68 29.86 10.81
CA MET A 1 -18.49 28.72 11.72
C MET A 1 -17.19 28.03 11.33
N ALA A 2 -16.08 28.43 11.96
CA ALA A 2 -14.77 27.86 11.67
C ALA A 2 -14.68 26.52 12.40
N TYR A 3 -14.48 25.43 11.67
CA TYR A 3 -14.19 24.14 12.29
C TYR A 3 -12.77 24.22 12.86
N SER A 4 -12.71 24.30 14.19
CA SER A 4 -11.48 24.25 14.98
C SER A 4 -10.70 22.97 14.64
N CYS A 5 -9.46 23.13 14.16
CA CYS A 5 -8.50 22.05 13.97
C CYS A 5 -8.10 21.50 15.34
N THR A 6 -8.74 20.41 15.76
CA THR A 6 -8.34 19.68 16.97
C THR A 6 -7.09 18.86 16.68
N HIS A 7 -6.06 19.14 17.46
CA HIS A 7 -4.84 18.37 17.67
C HIS A 7 -4.98 16.86 17.36
N ASP A 8 -4.38 16.45 16.24
CA ASP A 8 -3.85 15.12 15.89
C ASP A 8 -4.55 13.87 16.47
N GLN A 9 -5.88 13.81 16.42
CA GLN A 9 -6.58 12.54 16.52
C GLN A 9 -6.52 11.88 15.14
N VAL A 10 -5.88 10.71 15.05
CA VAL A 10 -5.95 9.89 13.84
C VAL A 10 -7.40 9.48 13.63
N VAL A 11 -8.09 10.20 12.75
CA VAL A 11 -9.48 9.90 12.39
C VAL A 11 -9.46 8.67 11.49
N THR A 12 -9.89 7.54 12.02
CA THR A 12 -10.14 6.33 11.23
C THR A 12 -11.49 6.46 10.54
N VAL A 13 -11.49 6.54 9.21
CA VAL A 13 -12.72 6.55 8.39
C VAL A 13 -12.96 5.14 7.85
N PRO A 14 -13.97 4.40 8.32
CA PRO A 14 -14.25 3.06 7.84
C PRO A 14 -14.84 3.10 6.41
N TYR A 15 -14.30 2.25 5.52
CA TYR A 15 -14.85 2.03 4.18
C TYR A 15 -15.65 0.73 4.14
N HIS A 16 -16.86 0.77 3.59
CA HIS A 16 -17.71 -0.41 3.41
C HIS A 16 -17.67 -0.86 1.95
N SER A 17 -17.16 -2.06 1.69
CA SER A 17 -17.01 -2.64 0.34
C SER A 17 -18.30 -3.27 -0.21
N ILE A 18 -19.46 -2.78 0.20
CA ILE A 18 -20.78 -3.29 -0.21
C ILE A 18 -21.29 -2.41 -1.36
N SER A 19 -21.58 -3.01 -2.52
CA SER A 19 -22.21 -2.27 -3.61
C SER A 19 -23.69 -2.00 -3.29
N SER A 20 -24.15 -0.79 -3.57
CA SER A 20 -25.56 -0.46 -3.52
C SER A 20 -26.20 -0.87 -4.85
N PRO A 21 -27.46 -1.34 -4.88
CA PRO A 21 -28.19 -1.56 -6.14
C PRO A 21 -28.24 -0.33 -7.06
N LYS A 22 -28.01 0.88 -6.53
CA LYS A 22 -27.95 2.15 -7.28
C LYS A 22 -26.53 2.56 -7.68
N SER A 23 -25.49 1.87 -7.21
CA SER A 23 -24.10 2.25 -7.52
C SER A 23 -23.73 1.84 -8.94
N ARG A 24 -23.22 2.79 -9.73
CA ARG A 24 -22.78 2.56 -11.11
C ARG A 24 -21.26 2.33 -11.24
N PHE A 25 -20.57 2.24 -10.11
CA PHE A 25 -19.11 2.18 -10.04
C PHE A 25 -18.66 0.97 -9.22
N ALA A 26 -17.45 0.50 -9.46
CA ALA A 26 -16.85 -0.57 -8.68
C ALA A 26 -16.51 -0.12 -7.25
N VAL A 27 -16.66 -1.03 -6.30
CA VAL A 27 -16.21 -0.85 -4.91
C VAL A 27 -14.76 -1.33 -4.74
N LEU A 28 -14.06 -0.84 -3.71
CA LEU A 28 -12.73 -1.33 -3.36
C LEU A 28 -12.82 -2.73 -2.72
N ASN A 29 -11.86 -3.60 -3.04
CA ASN A 29 -11.78 -4.94 -2.48
C ASN A 29 -10.98 -4.93 -1.16
N ASN A 30 -11.60 -5.37 -0.07
CA ASN A 30 -11.03 -5.39 1.29
C ASN A 30 -9.92 -6.44 1.51
N HIS A 31 -9.63 -7.31 0.53
CA HIS A 31 -8.50 -8.24 0.59
C HIS A 31 -7.14 -7.60 0.23
N HIS A 32 -7.13 -6.32 -0.19
CA HIS A 32 -5.90 -5.58 -0.44
C HIS A 32 -5.39 -4.86 0.82
N SER A 33 -4.08 -4.90 1.04
CA SER A 33 -3.45 -4.20 2.17
C SER A 33 -3.24 -2.71 1.94
N TYR A 34 -3.14 -2.27 0.67
CA TYR A 34 -2.87 -0.88 0.28
C TYR A 34 -3.69 -0.50 -0.95
N PHE A 35 -4.04 0.78 -1.04
CA PHE A 35 -4.76 1.35 -2.18
C PHE A 35 -4.03 2.59 -2.69
N ILE A 36 -3.99 2.76 -4.02
CA ILE A 36 -3.57 4.00 -4.68
C ILE A 36 -4.76 4.48 -5.50
N LEU A 37 -5.28 5.66 -5.19
CA LEU A 37 -6.38 6.28 -5.91
C LEU A 37 -5.80 7.25 -6.93
N VAL A 38 -6.10 7.02 -8.21
CA VAL A 38 -5.56 7.83 -9.33
C VAL A 38 -6.67 8.73 -9.85
N ASP A 39 -6.44 10.03 -9.84
CA ASP A 39 -7.38 11.04 -10.31
C ASP A 39 -6.90 11.67 -11.63
N ASN A 40 -7.82 11.87 -12.56
CA ASN A 40 -7.61 12.62 -13.80
C ASN A 40 -8.67 13.72 -14.00
N GLY A 41 -9.47 14.02 -12.97
CA GLY A 41 -10.52 15.04 -12.98
C GLY A 41 -11.82 14.61 -13.66
N THR A 42 -11.94 13.37 -14.15
CA THR A 42 -13.15 12.87 -14.83
C THR A 42 -13.85 11.78 -13.99
N VAL A 43 -15.19 11.72 -14.10
CA VAL A 43 -16.00 10.74 -13.36
C VAL A 43 -16.55 9.69 -14.32
N GLY A 44 -16.47 8.41 -13.91
CA GLY A 44 -17.04 7.29 -14.68
C GLY A 44 -16.28 6.93 -15.95
N LYS A 45 -15.01 7.33 -16.05
CA LYS A 45 -14.08 6.92 -17.11
C LYS A 45 -13.05 5.96 -16.54
N TYR A 46 -12.84 4.85 -17.25
CA TYR A 46 -11.83 3.86 -16.89
C TYR A 46 -10.47 4.22 -17.48
N GLY A 47 -9.39 3.81 -16.81
CA GLY A 47 -8.04 3.81 -17.37
C GLY A 47 -7.13 4.93 -16.90
N ALA A 48 -7.56 5.81 -15.99
CA ALA A 48 -6.71 6.84 -15.40
C ALA A 48 -5.45 6.25 -14.75
N GLU A 49 -5.55 5.03 -14.22
CA GLU A 49 -4.50 4.30 -13.52
C GLU A 49 -3.48 3.62 -14.45
N ILE A 50 -3.79 3.43 -15.73
CA ILE A 50 -2.99 2.57 -16.65
C ILE A 50 -1.56 3.11 -16.79
N ALA A 51 -1.40 4.41 -16.99
CA ALA A 51 -0.10 5.03 -17.15
C ALA A 51 0.73 4.96 -15.86
N LEU A 52 0.08 5.17 -14.71
CA LEU A 52 0.73 5.06 -13.40
C LEU A 52 1.22 3.63 -13.16
N ARG A 53 0.37 2.63 -13.38
CA ARG A 53 0.69 1.21 -13.21
C ARG A 53 1.96 0.84 -13.98
N LYS A 54 2.00 1.13 -15.29
CA LYS A 54 3.15 0.82 -16.15
C LYS A 54 4.44 1.47 -15.66
N ARG A 55 4.39 2.75 -15.25
CA ARG A 55 5.57 3.50 -14.79
C ARG A 55 6.04 2.99 -13.42
N LEU A 56 5.11 2.69 -12.52
CA LEU A 56 5.40 2.21 -11.18
C LEU A 56 6.04 0.82 -11.22
N GLU A 57 5.45 -0.12 -11.97
CA GLU A 57 5.98 -1.47 -12.13
C GLU A 57 7.40 -1.44 -12.74
N LYS A 58 7.62 -0.60 -13.76
CA LYS A 58 8.95 -0.38 -14.35
C LYS A 58 9.94 0.23 -13.36
N TYR A 59 9.51 1.21 -12.57
CA TYR A 59 10.38 1.85 -11.59
C TYR A 59 10.81 0.86 -10.51
N ILE A 60 9.88 0.07 -9.97
CA ILE A 60 10.14 -0.94 -8.93
C ILE A 60 11.08 -2.02 -9.45
N SER A 61 10.89 -2.50 -10.68
CA SER A 61 11.74 -3.56 -11.25
C SER A 61 13.20 -3.14 -11.43
N GLN A 62 13.47 -1.83 -11.49
CA GLN A 62 14.82 -1.28 -11.58
C GLN A 62 15.47 -1.03 -10.21
N GLN A 63 14.71 -1.14 -9.11
CA GLN A 63 15.25 -0.89 -7.77
C GLN A 63 16.07 -2.08 -7.28
N LYS A 64 17.23 -1.79 -6.67
CA LYS A 64 18.02 -2.81 -5.97
C LYS A 64 17.27 -3.22 -4.70
N ILE A 65 17.05 -4.53 -4.54
CA ILE A 65 16.49 -5.07 -3.31
C ILE A 65 17.62 -5.12 -2.27
N TYR A 66 17.58 -4.19 -1.34
CA TYR A 66 18.40 -4.27 -0.14
C TYR A 66 17.69 -5.18 0.86
N THR A 67 17.92 -6.48 0.75
CA THR A 67 17.57 -7.39 1.85
C THR A 67 18.36 -6.91 3.05
N ARG A 68 17.66 -6.45 4.10
CA ARG A 68 18.30 -6.22 5.40
C ARG A 68 19.02 -7.52 5.72
N LYS A 69 20.36 -7.53 5.70
CA LYS A 69 21.14 -8.66 6.23
C LYS A 69 20.69 -8.80 7.67
N SER A 70 19.80 -9.74 7.92
CA SER A 70 19.35 -10.03 9.25
C SER A 70 20.62 -10.43 10.00
N LEU A 71 20.85 -9.79 11.15
CA LEU A 71 22.02 -10.01 12.00
C LEU A 71 22.10 -11.45 12.55
N PHE A 72 21.25 -12.37 12.10
CA PHE A 72 21.16 -13.76 12.53
C PHE A 72 22.14 -14.70 11.82
N GLY A 73 22.91 -14.23 10.82
CA GLY A 73 23.87 -15.06 10.07
C GLY A 73 25.30 -15.14 10.62
N SER A 74 25.59 -14.58 11.81
CA SER A 74 26.97 -14.52 12.35
C SER A 74 27.17 -15.24 13.69
N ILE A 75 26.34 -16.23 14.04
CA ILE A 75 26.76 -17.26 15.00
C ILE A 75 27.40 -18.38 14.19
N ARG A 76 28.68 -18.20 13.84
CA ARG A 76 29.50 -19.32 13.38
C ARG A 76 29.71 -20.24 14.57
N HIS A 77 29.38 -21.52 14.38
CA HIS A 77 29.78 -22.63 15.23
C HIS A 77 31.23 -22.46 15.71
N ASN A 78 31.44 -22.32 17.01
CA ASN A 78 32.70 -22.72 17.63
C ASN A 78 32.52 -24.15 18.15
N ASN A 79 33.39 -25.01 17.65
CA ASN A 79 33.48 -26.43 17.92
C ASN A 79 33.39 -26.76 19.42
N TYR A 80 32.54 -27.73 19.77
CA TYR A 80 32.79 -28.59 20.93
C TYR A 80 33.95 -29.52 20.58
N GLN A 81 35.15 -29.16 21.01
CA GLN A 81 36.24 -30.08 21.32
C GLN A 81 37.12 -29.41 22.39
N SER A 82 37.50 -30.20 23.41
CA SER A 82 38.37 -29.89 24.56
C SER A 82 37.71 -29.32 25.84
N TYR A 83 37.11 -30.21 26.66
CA TYR A 83 37.65 -30.82 27.90
C TYR A 83 36.60 -31.78 28.47
#